data_AF-A0A1F3DCM8-F1
#
_entry.id   AF-A0A1F3DCM8-F1
#
_cell.length_a   1.000
_cell.length_b   1.000
_cell.length_c   1.000
_cell.angle_alpha   90.00
_cell.angle_beta   90.00
_cell.angle_gamma   90.00
#
_symmetry.space_group_name_H-M   'P 1'
#
loop_
_entity.id
_entity.type
_entity.pdbx_description
1 polymer ?
#
loop_
_entity_poly.entity_id
_entity_poly.type
_entity_poly.pdbx_seq_one_letter_code
_entity_poly.pdbx_strand_id
1 'polypeptide(L)'
;MDLKKQIEYWINTALDDLDSAELLIKNNKAIHGLFLCHLCIEKAIKAHVVRCTNEVPPKIHNLSFLIEKTDLTLSEAQLLFCDLLMYYQLEGRYPEYYPKVPGKIKSEEMLQQTKILYQCLKAKL
;
A
#
# COMPACT_ATOMS: atom_id res chain seq x y z
N MET A 1 10.84 -20.08 -9.70
CA MET A 1 9.69 -19.29 -9.20
C MET A 1 8.76 -19.05 -10.37
N ASP A 2 7.46 -19.34 -10.24
CA ASP A 2 6.49 -19.01 -11.29
C ASP A 2 6.16 -17.52 -11.18
N LEU A 3 6.76 -16.70 -12.05
CA LEU A 3 6.69 -15.24 -12.02
C LEU A 3 5.24 -14.75 -12.01
N LYS A 4 4.40 -15.32 -12.89
CA LYS A 4 3.00 -14.91 -13.03
C LYS A 4 2.23 -15.19 -11.73
N LYS A 5 2.40 -16.37 -11.14
CA LYS A 5 1.76 -16.71 -9.87
C LYS A 5 2.21 -15.81 -8.72
N GLN A 6 3.46 -15.37 -8.70
CA GLN A 6 3.95 -14.45 -7.67
C GLN A 6 3.36 -13.05 -7.82
N ILE A 7 3.30 -12.53 -9.06
CA ILE A 7 2.66 -11.24 -9.34
C ILE A 7 1.17 -11.29 -8.95
N GLU A 8 0.46 -12.34 -9.35
CA GLU A 8 -0.95 -12.55 -9.00
C GLU A 8 -1.15 -12.66 -7.48
N TYR A 9 -0.27 -13.38 -6.77
CA TYR A 9 -0.30 -13.47 -5.31
C TYR A 9 -0.24 -12.10 -4.64
N TRP A 10 0.71 -11.25 -5.05
CA TRP A 10 0.87 -9.92 -4.45
C TRP A 10 -0.31 -9.00 -4.78
N ILE A 11 -0.87 -9.09 -5.99
CA ILE A 11 -2.01 -8.26 -6.39
C ILE A 11 -3.31 -8.70 -5.71
N ASN A 12 -3.55 -10.00 -5.59
CA ASN A 12 -4.74 -10.50 -4.90
C ASN A 12 -4.69 -10.15 -3.41
N THR A 13 -3.53 -10.35 -2.76
CA THR A 13 -3.38 -10.00 -1.34
C THR A 13 -3.37 -8.48 -1.08
N ALA A 14 -3.04 -7.66 -2.08
CA ALA A 14 -3.22 -6.20 -2.02
C ALA A 14 -4.70 -5.81 -2.10
N LEU A 15 -5.48 -6.48 -2.96
CA LEU A 15 -6.93 -6.27 -3.07
C LEU A 15 -7.65 -6.63 -1.76
N ASP A 16 -7.29 -7.76 -1.15
CA ASP A 16 -7.86 -8.20 0.13
C ASP A 16 -7.63 -7.16 1.25
N ASP A 17 -6.44 -6.53 1.28
CA ASP A 17 -6.14 -5.44 2.22
C ASP A 17 -7.01 -4.21 1.93
N LEU A 18 -7.21 -3.86 0.65
CA LEU A 18 -8.00 -2.70 0.25
C LEU A 18 -9.48 -2.86 0.64
N ASP A 19 -10.05 -4.04 0.41
CA ASP A 19 -11.42 -4.36 0.78
C ASP A 19 -11.60 -4.29 2.31
N SER A 20 -10.62 -4.84 3.05
CA SER A 20 -10.59 -4.77 4.50
C SER A 20 -10.40 -3.35 5.03
N ALA A 21 -9.57 -2.54 4.38
CA ALA A 21 -9.34 -1.13 4.70
C ALA A 21 -10.65 -0.33 4.60
N GLU A 22 -11.42 -0.56 3.54
CA GLU A 22 -12.71 0.09 3.33
C GLU A 22 -13.70 -0.25 4.44
N LEU A 23 -13.81 -1.52 4.83
CA LEU A 23 -14.68 -1.94 5.92
C LEU A 23 -14.28 -1.26 7.24
N LEU A 24 -13.00 -1.21 7.55
CA LEU A 24 -12.50 -0.61 8.79
C LEU A 24 -12.74 0.90 8.84
N ILE A 25 -12.48 1.62 7.75
CA ILE A 25 -12.70 3.08 7.70
C ILE A 25 -14.19 3.41 7.85
N LYS A 26 -15.07 2.68 7.17
CA LYS A 26 -16.53 2.83 7.31
C LYS A 26 -17.03 2.58 8.74
N ASN A 27 -16.36 1.69 9.48
CA ASN A 27 -16.71 1.32 10.86
C ASN A 27 -15.92 2.11 11.92
N ASN A 28 -15.43 3.31 11.60
CA ASN A 28 -14.69 4.19 12.51
C ASN A 28 -13.40 3.58 13.10
N LYS A 29 -12.78 2.62 12.40
CA LYS A 29 -11.48 2.01 12.73
C LYS A 29 -10.38 2.52 11.80
N ALA A 30 -10.32 3.86 11.64
CA ALA A 30 -9.49 4.50 10.62
C ALA A 30 -7.99 4.17 10.70
N ILE A 31 -7.39 4.08 11.90
CA ILE A 31 -5.96 3.76 12.03
C ILE A 31 -5.61 2.41 11.42
N HIS A 32 -6.41 1.39 11.71
CA HIS A 32 -6.20 0.05 11.16
C HIS A 32 -6.54 0.02 9.66
N GLY A 33 -7.57 0.74 9.24
CA GLY A 33 -7.89 0.86 7.81
C GLY A 33 -6.79 1.55 7.00
N LEU A 34 -6.19 2.62 7.52
CA LEU A 34 -5.09 3.33 6.85
C LEU A 34 -3.78 2.53 6.87
N PHE A 35 -3.58 1.70 7.89
CA PHE A 35 -2.50 0.71 7.87
C PHE A 35 -2.70 -0.32 6.75
N LEU A 36 -3.93 -0.82 6.55
CA LEU A 36 -4.23 -1.69 5.41
C LEU A 36 -4.12 -0.95 4.07
N CYS A 37 -4.45 0.34 4.00
CA CYS A 37 -4.16 1.15 2.82
C CYS A 37 -2.65 1.17 2.49
N HIS A 38 -1.80 1.31 3.51
CA HIS A 38 -0.34 1.23 3.33
C HIS A 38 0.08 -0.16 2.81
N LEU A 39 -0.40 -1.24 3.44
CA LEU A 39 -0.07 -2.61 3.02
C LEU A 39 -0.54 -2.94 1.60
N CYS A 40 -1.74 -2.47 1.20
CA CYS A 40 -2.24 -2.59 -0.16
C CYS A 40 -1.24 -2.01 -1.18
N ILE A 41 -0.77 -0.78 -0.96
CA ILE A 41 0.17 -0.12 -1.88
C ILE A 41 1.54 -0.79 -1.83
N GLU A 42 2.03 -1.18 -0.65
CA GLU A 42 3.27 -1.93 -0.48
C GLU A 42 3.26 -3.23 -1.30
N LYS A 43 2.21 -4.04 -1.16
CA LYS A 43 2.05 -5.31 -1.87
C LYS A 43 1.94 -5.10 -3.38
N ALA A 44 1.21 -4.08 -3.82
CA ALA A 44 1.12 -3.73 -5.24
C ALA A 44 2.49 -3.33 -5.82
N ILE A 45 3.30 -2.56 -5.09
CA ILE A 45 4.68 -2.22 -5.49
C ILE A 45 5.56 -3.48 -5.47
N LYS A 46 5.41 -4.37 -4.47
CA LYS A 46 6.13 -5.65 -4.41
C LYS A 46 5.85 -6.53 -5.62
N ALA A 47 4.64 -6.51 -6.18
CA ALA A 47 4.34 -7.19 -7.46
C ALA A 47 5.22 -6.67 -8.60
N HIS A 48 5.45 -5.35 -8.68
CA HIS A 48 6.38 -4.74 -9.63
C HIS A 48 7.83 -5.11 -9.35
N VAL A 49 8.24 -5.19 -8.08
CA VAL A 49 9.59 -5.67 -7.72
C VAL A 49 9.80 -7.08 -8.27
N VAL A 50 8.85 -8.01 -8.06
CA VAL A 50 8.96 -9.36 -8.65
C VAL A 50 9.06 -9.28 -10.18
N ARG A 51 8.22 -8.48 -10.84
CA ARG A 51 8.25 -8.33 -12.31
C ARG A 51 9.60 -7.81 -12.81
N CYS A 52 10.18 -6.82 -12.15
CA CYS A 52 11.42 -6.17 -12.58
C CYS A 52 12.67 -6.98 -12.25
N THR A 53 12.72 -7.64 -11.09
CA THR A 53 13.93 -8.33 -10.61
C THR A 53 13.90 -9.84 -10.83
N ASN A 54 12.72 -10.43 -11.04
CA ASN A 54 12.50 -11.88 -11.03
C ASN A 54 12.94 -12.56 -9.72
N GLU A 55 12.93 -11.81 -8.62
CA GLU A 55 13.31 -12.26 -7.27
C GLU A 55 12.16 -12.08 -6.28
N VAL A 56 12.30 -12.68 -5.09
CA VAL A 56 11.39 -12.43 -3.97
C VAL A 56 11.62 -10.99 -3.47
N PRO A 57 10.56 -10.18 -3.27
CA PRO A 57 10.73 -8.81 -2.81
C PRO A 57 11.34 -8.78 -1.39
N PRO A 58 12.16 -7.76 -1.08
CA PRO A 58 12.76 -7.64 0.24
C PRO A 58 11.69 -7.49 1.34
N LYS A 59 11.98 -8.03 2.52
CA LYS A 59 11.12 -7.95 3.71
C LYS A 59 11.28 -6.59 4.40
N ILE A 60 10.79 -5.55 3.74
CA ILE A 60 10.81 -4.16 4.18
C ILE A 60 9.48 -3.50 3.84
N HIS A 61 9.21 -2.38 4.51
CA HIS A 61 7.94 -1.63 4.42
C HIS A 61 8.10 -0.24 3.81
N ASN A 62 9.33 0.22 3.60
CA ASN A 62 9.58 1.54 3.02
C ASN A 62 9.19 1.56 1.54
N LEU A 63 8.14 2.32 1.20
CA LEU A 63 7.61 2.37 -0.16
C LEU A 63 8.60 2.97 -1.16
N SER A 64 9.31 4.03 -0.80
CA SER A 64 10.26 4.71 -1.68
C SER A 64 11.41 3.77 -2.06
N PHE A 65 11.97 3.05 -1.10
CA PHE A 65 13.00 2.04 -1.37
C PHE A 65 12.48 0.89 -2.24
N LEU A 66 11.22 0.46 -2.07
CA LEU A 66 10.63 -0.56 -2.93
C LEU A 66 10.44 -0.03 -4.37
N ILE A 67 10.02 1.22 -4.54
CA ILE A 67 9.84 1.87 -5.85
C ILE A 67 11.18 1.96 -6.59
N GLU A 68 12.28 2.28 -5.91
CA GLU A 68 13.64 2.32 -6.49
C GLU A 68 14.09 0.99 -7.12
N LYS A 69 13.46 -0.14 -6.76
CA LYS A 69 13.72 -1.47 -7.34
C LYS A 69 12.87 -1.79 -8.56
N THR A 70 12.06 -0.84 -9.01
CA THR A 70 11.12 -1.01 -10.12
C THR A 70 11.39 0.00 -11.22
N ASP A 71 10.78 -0.20 -12.38
CA ASP A 71 10.72 0.77 -13.49
C ASP A 71 9.51 1.73 -13.37
N LEU A 72 8.87 1.80 -12.19
CA LEU A 72 7.67 2.60 -11.97
C LEU A 72 7.98 4.10 -12.09
N THR A 73 7.26 4.75 -13.01
CA THR A 73 7.16 6.22 -13.07
C THR A 73 5.84 6.65 -12.42
N LEU A 74 5.96 7.23 -11.23
CA LEU A 74 4.84 7.80 -10.46
C LEU A 74 4.89 9.33 -10.54
N SER A 75 3.73 9.97 -10.49
CA SER A 75 3.66 11.43 -10.38
C SER A 75 4.11 11.90 -9.00
N GLU A 76 4.50 13.17 -8.89
CA GLU A 76 4.86 13.78 -7.60
C GLU A 76 3.75 13.60 -6.55
N ALA A 77 2.49 13.80 -6.94
CA ALA A 77 1.34 13.58 -6.05
C ALA A 77 1.22 12.13 -5.56
N GLN A 78 1.54 11.14 -6.41
CA GLN A 78 1.54 9.73 -6.02
C GLN A 78 2.69 9.40 -5.06
N LEU A 79 3.88 9.98 -5.29
CA LEU A 79 5.04 9.82 -4.40
C LEU A 79 4.76 10.44 -3.02
N LEU A 80 4.25 11.67 -2.98
CA LEU A 80 3.84 12.32 -1.73
C LEU A 80 2.75 11.52 -0.99
N PHE A 81 1.86 10.86 -1.73
CA PHE A 81 0.86 9.98 -1.12
C PHE A 81 1.48 8.69 -0.55
N CYS A 82 2.46 8.09 -1.23
CA CYS A 82 3.25 6.98 -0.66
C CYS A 82 3.95 7.40 0.63
N ASP A 83 4.59 8.58 0.66
CA ASP A 83 5.22 9.12 1.86
C ASP A 83 4.21 9.35 2.99
N LEU A 84 3.00 9.84 2.67
CA LEU A 84 1.92 9.97 3.64
C LEU A 84 1.50 8.61 4.22
N LEU A 85 1.39 7.57 3.38
CA LEU A 85 1.01 6.23 3.85
C LEU A 85 2.06 5.63 4.80
N MET A 86 3.33 5.98 4.66
CA MET A 86 4.39 5.56 5.61
C MET A 86 4.07 5.99 7.05
N TYR A 87 3.40 7.13 7.25
CA TYR A 87 2.97 7.56 8.59
C TYR A 87 2.07 6.51 9.26
N TYR A 88 1.26 5.78 8.49
CA TYR A 88 0.30 4.78 8.97
C TYR A 88 0.84 3.34 9.01
N GLN A 89 2.13 3.13 8.75
CA GLN A 89 2.78 1.82 8.81
C GLN A 89 2.93 1.31 10.27
N LEU A 90 2.06 0.44 10.80
CA LEU A 90 2.00 0.15 12.25
C LEU A 90 2.96 -0.92 12.80
N GLU A 91 3.87 -1.49 12.02
CA GLU A 91 4.65 -2.66 12.44
C GLU A 91 5.49 -2.39 13.70
N GLY A 92 5.34 -3.26 14.70
CA GLY A 92 6.16 -3.23 15.93
C GLY A 92 5.97 -1.99 16.80
N ARG A 93 4.98 -1.13 16.53
CA ARG A 93 4.74 0.08 17.31
C ARG A 93 3.87 -0.20 18.52
N TYR A 94 4.31 0.28 19.68
CA TYR A 94 3.45 0.34 20.86
C TYR A 94 2.27 1.30 20.63
N PRO A 95 1.09 1.05 21.21
CA PRO A 95 -0.11 1.87 21.00
C PRO A 95 0.08 3.37 21.24
N GLU A 96 0.96 3.77 22.15
CA GLU A 96 1.31 5.16 22.44
C GLU A 96 2.00 5.89 21.27
N TYR A 97 2.58 5.16 20.32
CA TYR A 97 3.20 5.70 19.11
C TYR A 97 2.28 5.65 17.89
N TYR A 98 1.00 5.28 18.07
CA TYR A 98 0.08 5.25 16.95
C TYR A 98 -0.12 6.65 16.38
N PRO A 99 -0.27 6.76 15.05
CA PRO A 99 -0.66 8.00 14.41
C PRO A 99 -1.91 8.59 15.05
N LYS A 100 -2.01 9.93 15.01
CA LYS A 100 -3.29 10.57 15.36
C LYS A 100 -4.36 10.08 14.39
N VAL A 101 -5.52 9.70 14.92
CA VAL A 101 -6.67 9.31 14.12
C VAL A 101 -7.09 10.50 13.26
N PRO A 102 -7.03 10.41 11.93
CA PRO A 102 -7.51 11.48 11.08
C PRO A 102 -9.04 11.56 11.14
N GLY A 103 -9.59 12.73 10.79
CA GLY A 103 -11.04 12.89 10.67
C GLY A 103 -11.63 11.93 9.65
N LYS A 104 -12.93 11.62 9.78
CA LYS A 104 -13.64 10.68 8.90
C LYS A 104 -13.48 11.04 7.41
N ILE A 105 -13.75 12.30 7.06
CA ILE A 105 -13.60 12.80 5.68
C ILE A 105 -12.18 12.56 5.16
N LYS A 106 -11.17 12.88 5.98
CA LYS A 106 -9.77 12.70 5.58
C LYS A 106 -9.40 11.23 5.39
N SER A 107 -9.94 10.35 6.23
CA SER A 107 -9.75 8.90 6.12
C SER A 107 -10.37 8.35 4.83
N GLU A 108 -11.57 8.82 4.47
CA GLU A 108 -12.27 8.45 3.24
C GLU A 108 -11.55 8.99 1.99
N GLU A 109 -11.02 10.21 2.03
CA GLU A 109 -10.16 10.76 0.96
C GLU A 109 -8.91 9.91 0.73
N MET A 110 -8.24 9.52 1.81
CA MET A 110 -7.05 8.67 1.74
C MET A 110 -7.39 7.29 1.18
N LEU A 111 -8.50 6.68 1.60
CA LEU A 111 -8.98 5.43 1.01
C LEU A 111 -9.22 5.57 -0.49
N GLN A 112 -9.83 6.67 -0.93
CA GLN A 112 -10.09 6.89 -2.35
C GLN A 112 -8.79 7.08 -3.14
N GLN A 113 -7.80 7.80 -2.59
CA GLN A 113 -6.47 7.92 -3.19
C GLN A 113 -5.76 6.57 -3.28
N THR A 114 -5.87 5.73 -2.24
CA THR A 114 -5.36 4.35 -2.26
C THR A 114 -6.00 3.53 -3.37
N LYS A 115 -7.33 3.59 -3.55
CA LYS A 115 -8.03 2.91 -4.64
C LYS A 115 -7.51 3.33 -6.01
N ILE A 116 -7.35 4.64 -6.23
CA ILE A 116 -6.86 5.19 -7.50
C ILE A 116 -5.41 4.73 -7.77
N LEU A 117 -4.53 4.85 -6.78
CA LEU A 117 -3.13 4.44 -6.93
C LEU A 117 -3.00 2.93 -7.16
N TYR A 118 -3.75 2.12 -6.41
CA TYR A 118 -3.79 0.66 -6.61
C TYR A 118 -4.19 0.29 -8.04
N GLN A 119 -5.26 0.90 -8.59
CA GLN A 119 -5.68 0.64 -9.97
C GLN A 119 -4.61 1.06 -10.99
N CYS A 120 -3.94 2.20 -10.74
CA CYS A 120 -2.82 2.66 -11.58
C CYS A 120 -1.65 1.66 -11.57
N LEU A 121 -1.25 1.18 -10.39
CA LEU A 121 -0.19 0.19 -10.23
C LEU A 121 -0.56 -1.14 -10.89
N LYS A 122 -1.80 -1.60 -10.71
CA LYS A 122 -2.30 -2.85 -11.31
C LYS A 122 -2.33 -2.78 -12.83
N ALA A 123 -2.72 -1.64 -13.42
CA ALA A 123 -2.77 -1.45 -14.86
C ALA A 123 -1.39 -1.43 -15.54
N LYS A 124 -0.31 -1.24 -14.77
CA LYS A 124 1.08 -1.20 -15.26
C LYS A 124 1.80 -2.57 -15.20
N LEU A 125 1.12 -3.64 -14.79
CA LEU A 125 1.69 -5.00 -14.66
C LEU A 125 1.49 -5.86 -15.89
#